data_AF-A0A525C8H3-F1
#
_entry.id   AF-A0A525C8H3-F1
#
_cell.length_a   1.000
_cell.length_b   1.000
_cell.length_c   1.000
_cell.angle_alpha   90.00
_cell.angle_beta   90.00
_cell.angle_gamma   90.00
#
_symmetry.space_group_name_H-M   'P 1'
#
loop_
_entity.id
_entity.type
_entity.pdbx_description
1 polymer ?
#
loop_
_entity_poly.entity_id
_entity_poly.type
_entity_poly.pdbx_seq_one_letter_code
_entity_poly.pdbx_strand_id
1 'polypeptide(L)'
;MKFLHKDKLSVSSIESVKGFTLIELLIVVAIVGILSAIAYPAYSKYVASGRKTDAVGALGTAAHSLEQYKSKKGTYVGAAYVDHSPNVNCGSATCYYGIKAVATATSWTIAAVPINDGSRANGILCLTSTGARCINTSLDTSSMTDVASVTGLADGQVTAACAIGPSSCERVDSEWR
;
A
#
# COMPACT_ATOMS: atom_id res chain seq x y z
N MET A 1 60.92 62.54 7.29
CA MET A 1 61.56 61.39 6.62
C MET A 1 61.84 60.28 7.62
N LYS A 2 61.03 59.20 7.62
CA LYS A 2 61.34 57.83 8.08
C LYS A 2 60.06 57.01 7.86
N PHE A 3 59.97 56.35 6.69
CA PHE A 3 60.35 54.94 6.46
C PHE A 3 59.39 53.94 7.12
N LEU A 4 58.37 53.58 6.33
CA LEU A 4 57.88 52.24 5.98
C LEU A 4 57.88 51.08 6.99
N HIS A 5 56.81 50.30 6.82
CA HIS A 5 56.79 48.83 6.78
C HIS A 5 56.64 48.06 8.09
N LYS A 6 55.41 47.60 8.35
CA LYS A 6 55.10 46.16 8.27
C LYS A 6 53.59 45.92 8.39
N ASP A 7 52.91 45.86 7.26
CA ASP A 7 51.63 45.17 7.19
C ASP A 7 51.92 43.66 7.31
N LYS A 8 51.51 43.07 8.44
CA LYS A 8 51.52 41.62 8.61
C LYS A 8 50.47 41.03 7.67
N LEU A 9 50.89 40.64 6.48
CA LEU A 9 50.12 39.73 5.64
C LEU A 9 50.22 38.32 6.25
N SER A 10 49.23 37.99 7.08
CA SER A 10 48.99 36.62 7.54
C SER A 10 48.48 35.80 6.37
N VAL A 11 49.39 35.16 5.64
CA VAL A 11 49.04 34.10 4.68
C VAL A 11 48.54 32.90 5.48
N SER A 12 47.21 32.74 5.54
CA SER A 12 46.59 31.51 6.01
C SER A 12 46.91 30.41 5.02
N SER A 13 47.76 29.46 5.41
CA SER A 13 48.03 28.24 4.66
C SER A 13 46.71 27.56 4.33
N ILE A 14 46.34 27.52 3.04
CA ILE A 14 45.25 26.66 2.58
C ILE A 14 45.81 25.24 2.62
N GLU A 15 45.45 24.49 3.67
CA GLU A 15 45.65 23.05 3.73
C GLU A 15 45.11 22.43 2.42
N SER A 16 45.98 21.73 1.69
CA SER A 16 45.61 21.04 0.45
C SER A 16 44.66 19.89 0.79
N VAL A 17 43.35 20.12 0.67
CA VAL A 17 42.34 19.06 0.76
C VAL A 17 42.60 18.06 -0.37
N LYS A 18 43.01 16.83 -0.02
CA LYS A 18 43.11 15.73 -0.98
C LYS A 18 41.70 15.44 -1.52
N GLY A 19 41.46 15.72 -2.80
CA GLY A 19 40.22 15.38 -3.48
C GLY A 19 40.11 13.89 -3.79
N PHE A 20 38.88 13.39 -3.90
CA PHE A 20 38.60 12.05 -4.43
C PHE A 20 39.04 11.94 -5.89
N THR A 21 39.57 10.79 -6.28
CA THR A 21 39.88 10.50 -7.69
C THR A 21 38.60 10.13 -8.46
N LEU A 22 38.58 10.43 -9.76
CA LEU A 22 37.45 10.08 -10.64
C LEU A 22 37.24 8.56 -10.69
N ILE A 23 38.33 7.80 -10.62
CA ILE A 23 38.27 6.34 -10.65
C ILE A 23 37.68 5.74 -9.36
N GLU A 24 37.97 6.33 -8.20
CA GLU A 24 37.34 5.92 -6.93
C GLU A 24 35.83 6.10 -6.98
N LEU A 25 35.37 7.24 -7.53
CA LEU A 25 33.94 7.50 -7.68
C LEU A 25 33.29 6.50 -8.65
N LEU A 26 33.94 6.17 -9.77
CA LEU A 26 33.42 5.24 -10.76
C LEU A 26 33.20 3.83 -10.16
N ILE A 27 34.16 3.34 -9.37
CA ILE A 27 34.03 2.03 -8.71
C ILE A 27 32.89 2.05 -7.67
N VAL A 28 32.76 3.12 -6.89
CA VAL A 28 31.68 3.25 -5.90
C VAL A 28 30.31 3.22 -6.57
N VAL A 29 30.12 3.99 -7.64
CA VAL A 29 28.85 4.01 -8.39
C VAL A 29 28.55 2.65 -9.01
N ALA A 30 29.57 1.94 -9.51
CA ALA A 30 29.40 0.59 -10.03
C ALA A 30 28.89 -0.39 -8.95
N ILE A 31 29.47 -0.35 -7.74
CA ILE A 31 29.03 -1.20 -6.62
C ILE A 31 27.61 -0.84 -6.17
N VAL A 32 27.31 0.45 -6.01
CA VAL A 32 25.96 0.92 -5.62
C VAL A 32 24.92 0.54 -6.67
N GLY A 33 25.28 0.60 -7.96
CA GLY A 33 24.41 0.17 -9.06
C GLY A 33 24.02 -1.31 -8.95
N ILE A 34 24.99 -2.19 -8.69
CA ILE A 34 24.75 -3.63 -8.53
C ILE A 34 23.85 -3.91 -7.32
N LEU A 35 24.12 -3.27 -6.18
CA LEU A 35 23.32 -3.45 -4.97
C LEU A 35 21.88 -2.94 -5.16
N SER A 36 21.72 -1.79 -5.80
CA SER A 36 20.41 -1.16 -6.03
C SER A 36 19.51 -2.02 -6.92
N ALA A 37 20.08 -2.71 -7.91
CA ALA A 37 19.33 -3.57 -8.83
C ALA A 37 18.61 -4.73 -8.11
N ILE A 38 19.20 -5.26 -7.03
CA ILE A 38 18.62 -6.34 -6.23
C ILE A 38 17.76 -5.78 -5.10
N ALA A 39 18.23 -4.72 -4.44
CA ALA A 39 17.58 -4.14 -3.27
C ALA A 39 16.23 -3.47 -3.61
N TYR A 40 16.13 -2.77 -4.73
CA TYR A 40 14.95 -2.01 -5.10
C TYR A 40 13.68 -2.87 -5.29
N PRO A 41 13.67 -3.94 -6.12
CA PRO A 41 12.48 -4.77 -6.27
C PRO A 41 12.12 -5.51 -4.98
N ALA A 42 13.10 -5.94 -4.19
CA ALA A 42 12.88 -6.60 -2.90
C ALA A 42 12.19 -5.66 -1.89
N TYR A 43 12.69 -4.43 -1.75
CA TYR A 43 12.08 -3.41 -0.88
C TYR A 43 10.67 -3.05 -1.32
N SER A 44 10.44 -2.89 -2.64
CA SER A 44 9.12 -2.57 -3.19
C SER A 44 8.08 -3.65 -2.85
N LYS A 45 8.46 -4.93 -2.98
CA LYS A 45 7.61 -6.06 -2.57
C LYS A 45 7.34 -6.09 -1.07
N TYR A 46 8.35 -5.79 -0.24
CA TYR A 46 8.19 -5.74 1.22
C TYR A 46 7.17 -4.68 1.64
N VAL A 47 7.28 -3.46 1.11
CA VAL A 47 6.32 -2.38 1.39
C VAL A 47 4.92 -2.73 0.89
N ALA A 48 4.81 -3.31 -0.31
CA ALA A 48 3.55 -3.78 -0.86
C ALA A 48 2.88 -4.85 0.02
N SER A 49 3.66 -5.80 0.56
CA SER A 49 3.17 -6.81 1.49
C SER A 49 2.65 -6.20 2.78
N GLY A 50 3.37 -5.22 3.35
CA GLY A 50 2.90 -4.50 4.54
C GLY A 50 1.55 -3.81 4.32
N ARG A 51 1.37 -3.16 3.17
CA ARG A 51 0.09 -2.54 2.80
C ARG A 51 -1.04 -3.55 2.64
N LYS A 52 -0.76 -4.73 2.07
CA LYS A 52 -1.72 -5.84 2.03
C LYS A 52 -2.12 -6.28 3.43
N THR A 53 -1.16 -6.45 4.35
CA THR A 53 -1.44 -6.83 5.74
C THR A 53 -2.34 -5.82 6.45
N ASP A 54 -2.12 -4.51 6.24
CA ASP A 54 -3.00 -3.46 6.77
C ASP A 54 -4.44 -3.60 6.23
N ALA A 55 -4.59 -3.87 4.92
CA ALA A 55 -5.89 -4.06 4.29
C ALA A 55 -6.59 -5.34 4.78
N VAL A 56 -5.85 -6.43 4.94
CA VAL A 56 -6.32 -7.68 5.55
C VAL A 56 -6.86 -7.44 6.97
N GLY A 57 -6.12 -6.68 7.78
CA GLY A 57 -6.56 -6.28 9.12
C GLY A 57 -7.87 -5.48 9.08
N ALA A 58 -7.95 -4.50 8.18
CA ALA A 58 -9.16 -3.69 7.99
C ALA A 58 -10.38 -4.52 7.56
N LEU A 59 -10.19 -5.51 6.68
CA LEU A 59 -11.25 -6.46 6.31
C LEU A 59 -11.77 -7.26 7.50
N GLY A 60 -10.88 -7.69 8.40
CA GLY A 60 -11.24 -8.37 9.64
C GLY A 60 -12.06 -7.48 10.59
N THR A 61 -11.64 -6.22 10.78
CA THR A 61 -12.38 -5.26 11.60
C THR A 61 -13.76 -4.95 11.00
N ALA A 62 -13.83 -4.76 9.69
CA ALA A 62 -15.08 -4.55 8.98
C ALA A 62 -16.03 -5.75 9.13
N ALA A 63 -15.55 -6.98 8.91
CA ALA A 63 -16.32 -8.20 9.13
C ALA A 63 -16.86 -8.30 10.56
N HIS A 64 -16.03 -8.01 11.56
CA HIS A 64 -16.45 -8.01 12.96
C HIS A 64 -17.58 -7.00 13.22
N SER A 65 -17.52 -5.80 12.63
CA SER A 65 -18.57 -4.80 12.77
C SER A 65 -19.91 -5.23 12.14
N LEU A 66 -19.86 -5.93 10.99
CA LEU A 66 -21.06 -6.50 10.36
C LEU A 66 -21.71 -7.57 11.23
N GLU A 67 -20.91 -8.46 11.85
CA GLU A 67 -21.44 -9.47 12.77
C GLU A 67 -22.09 -8.84 14.00
N GLN A 68 -21.47 -7.83 14.60
CA GLN A 68 -22.09 -7.08 15.69
C GLN A 68 -23.42 -6.45 15.29
N TYR A 69 -23.50 -5.89 14.07
CA TYR A 69 -24.73 -5.29 13.58
C TYR A 69 -25.85 -6.32 13.43
N LYS A 70 -25.56 -7.50 12.86
CA LYS A 70 -26.55 -8.58 12.77
C LYS A 70 -26.98 -9.11 14.12
N SER A 71 -26.08 -9.24 15.10
CA SER A 71 -26.47 -9.63 16.46
C SER A 71 -27.46 -8.63 17.09
N LYS A 72 -27.40 -7.35 16.70
CA LYS A 72 -28.29 -6.29 17.22
C LYS A 72 -29.59 -6.12 16.42
N LYS A 73 -29.55 -6.33 15.11
CA LYS A 73 -30.65 -5.99 14.18
C LYS A 73 -31.27 -7.19 13.46
N GLY A 74 -30.66 -8.38 13.56
CA GLY A 74 -31.12 -9.60 12.89
C GLY A 74 -30.88 -9.64 11.38
N THR A 75 -30.24 -8.63 10.80
CA THR A 75 -29.96 -8.48 9.36
C THR A 75 -28.62 -7.77 9.17
N TYR A 76 -27.94 -7.98 8.04
CA TYR A 76 -26.79 -7.15 7.65
C TYR A 76 -27.19 -5.95 6.78
N VAL A 77 -28.45 -5.86 6.32
CA VAL A 77 -28.90 -4.73 5.48
C VAL A 77 -28.83 -3.43 6.27
N GLY A 78 -28.22 -2.40 5.67
CA GLY A 78 -28.00 -1.10 6.29
C GLY A 78 -26.88 -1.09 7.34
N ALA A 79 -26.12 -2.17 7.47
CA ALA A 79 -24.93 -2.17 8.29
C ALA A 79 -23.89 -1.21 7.71
N ALA A 80 -23.50 -0.21 8.51
CA ALA A 80 -22.23 0.47 8.29
C ALA A 80 -21.12 -0.44 8.80
N TYR A 81 -20.02 -0.52 8.05
CA TYR A 81 -18.80 -1.13 8.54
C TYR A 81 -17.86 -0.04 9.07
N VAL A 82 -16.98 -0.42 9.99
CA VAL A 82 -15.96 0.46 10.54
C VAL A 82 -14.60 -0.16 10.25
N ASP A 83 -13.69 0.64 9.71
CA ASP A 83 -12.28 0.34 9.63
C ASP A 83 -11.49 1.29 10.55
N HIS A 84 -10.36 0.82 11.07
CA HIS A 84 -9.50 1.60 11.99
C HIS A 84 -8.06 1.68 11.47
N SER A 85 -7.84 1.37 10.19
CA SER A 85 -6.49 1.39 9.63
C SER A 85 -6.16 2.78 9.12
N PRO A 86 -5.01 3.37 9.50
CA PRO A 86 -4.63 4.71 9.06
C PRO A 86 -4.36 4.80 7.55
N ASN A 87 -4.16 3.66 6.87
CA ASN A 87 -3.76 3.56 5.47
C ASN A 87 -4.85 2.99 4.55
N VAL A 88 -6.02 2.65 5.11
CA VAL A 88 -7.17 2.07 4.41
C VAL A 88 -8.35 3.01 4.64
N ASN A 89 -9.16 3.28 3.61
CA ASN A 89 -10.31 4.19 3.70
C ASN A 89 -10.03 5.60 4.26
N CYS A 90 -8.78 6.03 4.27
CA CYS A 90 -8.45 7.39 4.64
C CYS A 90 -8.92 8.41 3.58
N GLY A 91 -9.15 9.65 3.97
CA GLY A 91 -9.65 10.71 3.07
C GLY A 91 -8.56 11.39 2.23
N SER A 92 -7.37 10.79 2.07
CA SER A 92 -6.17 11.44 1.52
C SER A 92 -5.53 10.63 0.38
N ALA A 93 -4.66 11.27 -0.40
CA ALA A 93 -3.84 10.62 -1.43
C ALA A 93 -2.84 9.56 -0.89
N THR A 94 -2.75 9.39 0.44
CA THR A 94 -1.85 8.42 1.09
C THR A 94 -2.46 7.04 1.25
N CYS A 95 -3.73 6.88 0.93
CA CYS A 95 -4.44 5.62 1.10
C CYS A 95 -4.01 4.63 0.03
N TYR A 96 -3.89 3.35 0.41
CA TYR A 96 -3.44 2.30 -0.50
C TYR A 96 -4.56 1.34 -0.87
N TYR A 97 -5.60 1.26 -0.03
CA TYR A 97 -6.80 0.48 -0.26
C TYR A 97 -8.05 1.25 0.15
N GLY A 98 -9.14 1.06 -0.59
CA GLY A 98 -10.50 1.35 -0.14
C GLY A 98 -11.26 0.06 0.13
N ILE A 99 -12.24 0.09 1.03
CA ILE A 99 -13.10 -1.05 1.34
C ILE A 99 -14.48 -0.78 0.75
N LYS A 100 -15.10 -1.83 0.20
CA LYS A 100 -16.53 -1.85 -0.12
C LYS A 100 -17.13 -3.14 0.40
N ALA A 101 -18.17 -3.02 1.21
CA ALA A 101 -18.95 -4.15 1.68
C ALA A 101 -20.29 -4.18 0.94
N VAL A 102 -20.69 -5.38 0.51
CA VAL A 102 -22.01 -5.69 -0.02
C VAL A 102 -22.68 -6.61 0.99
N ALA A 103 -23.80 -6.16 1.55
CA ALA A 103 -24.52 -6.85 2.61
C ALA A 103 -25.95 -7.19 2.17
N THR A 104 -26.37 -8.41 2.44
CA THR A 104 -27.74 -8.89 2.26
C THR A 104 -28.39 -9.14 3.62
N ALA A 105 -29.61 -9.68 3.66
CA ALA A 105 -30.23 -10.03 4.94
C ALA A 105 -29.43 -11.09 5.72
N THR A 106 -28.77 -12.02 5.02
CA THR A 106 -28.20 -13.23 5.62
C THR A 106 -26.71 -13.43 5.36
N SER A 107 -26.13 -12.71 4.40
CA SER A 107 -24.73 -12.83 4.00
C SER A 107 -24.10 -11.47 3.75
N TRP A 108 -22.77 -11.45 3.66
CA TRP A 108 -22.01 -10.27 3.25
C TRP A 108 -20.74 -10.67 2.50
N THR A 109 -20.22 -9.73 1.73
CA THR A 109 -18.94 -9.83 1.02
C THR A 109 -18.23 -8.49 1.13
N ILE A 110 -16.97 -8.51 1.52
CA ILE A 110 -16.15 -7.31 1.69
C ILE A 110 -14.95 -7.41 0.77
N ALA A 111 -14.69 -6.36 0.01
CA ALA A 111 -13.52 -6.22 -0.85
C ALA A 111 -12.64 -5.07 -0.38
N ALA A 112 -11.33 -5.29 -0.29
CA ALA A 112 -10.33 -4.25 -0.25
C ALA A 112 -9.79 -4.05 -1.67
N VAL A 113 -10.14 -2.91 -2.25
CA VAL A 113 -9.80 -2.52 -3.61
C VAL A 113 -8.57 -1.62 -3.55
N PRO A 114 -7.46 -1.96 -4.24
CA PRO A 114 -6.28 -1.13 -4.25
C PRO A 114 -6.58 0.22 -4.91
N ILE A 115 -6.03 1.28 -4.34
CA ILE A 115 -6.06 2.64 -4.86
C ILE A 115 -4.61 3.10 -5.08
N ASN A 116 -4.39 3.89 -6.13
CA ASN A 116 -3.06 4.33 -6.61
C ASN A 116 -2.20 3.23 -7.28
N ASP A 117 -1.36 3.64 -8.23
CA ASP A 117 -0.60 2.75 -9.14
C ASP A 117 0.29 1.72 -8.43
N GLY A 118 0.90 2.08 -7.31
CA GLY A 118 1.78 1.17 -6.56
C GLY A 118 1.05 0.01 -5.87
N SER A 119 -0.26 0.14 -5.61
CA SER A 119 -1.06 -0.90 -4.96
C SER A 119 -1.85 -1.75 -5.95
N ARG A 120 -2.04 -1.28 -7.19
CA ARG A 120 -2.85 -1.95 -8.22
C ARG A 120 -2.29 -3.30 -8.63
N ALA A 121 -0.97 -3.48 -8.54
CA ALA A 121 -0.28 -4.76 -8.78
C ALA A 121 -0.60 -5.87 -7.75
N ASN A 122 -1.26 -5.53 -6.63
CA ASN A 122 -1.52 -6.45 -5.52
C ASN A 122 -2.89 -7.14 -5.58
N GLY A 123 -3.77 -6.71 -6.50
CA GLY A 123 -5.13 -7.25 -6.66
C GLY A 123 -6.12 -6.80 -5.58
N ILE A 124 -7.38 -7.12 -5.82
CA ILE A 124 -8.50 -6.92 -4.89
C ILE A 124 -8.49 -8.06 -3.89
N LEU A 125 -8.46 -7.73 -2.59
CA LEU A 125 -8.52 -8.72 -1.51
C LEU A 125 -9.97 -8.90 -1.10
N CYS A 126 -10.43 -10.14 -0.96
CA CYS A 126 -11.82 -10.44 -0.68
C CYS A 126 -11.99 -11.29 0.58
N LEU A 127 -13.03 -10.99 1.35
CA LEU A 127 -13.49 -11.77 2.49
C LEU A 127 -15.01 -11.92 2.45
N THR A 128 -15.49 -13.16 2.58
CA THR A 128 -16.93 -13.47 2.59
C THR A 128 -17.43 -13.89 3.97
N SER A 129 -18.75 -13.84 4.18
CA SER A 129 -19.39 -14.29 5.43
C SER A 129 -19.21 -15.77 5.75
N THR A 130 -18.76 -16.58 4.79
CA THR A 130 -18.39 -17.99 5.01
C THR A 130 -16.93 -18.17 5.45
N GLY A 131 -16.19 -17.07 5.61
CA GLY A 131 -14.78 -17.06 5.94
C GLY A 131 -13.86 -17.32 4.74
N ALA A 132 -14.42 -17.35 3.53
CA ALA A 132 -13.65 -17.58 2.33
C ALA A 132 -12.85 -16.33 1.96
N ARG A 133 -11.58 -16.54 1.61
CA ARG A 133 -10.59 -15.51 1.34
C ARG A 133 -9.98 -15.73 -0.01
N CYS A 134 -9.85 -14.66 -0.79
CA CYS A 134 -9.25 -14.76 -2.10
C CYS A 134 -8.66 -13.43 -2.56
N ILE A 135 -7.81 -13.50 -3.59
CA ILE A 135 -7.21 -12.33 -4.23
C ILE A 135 -7.56 -12.38 -5.71
N ASN A 136 -8.10 -11.27 -6.22
CA ASN A 136 -8.43 -11.11 -7.63
C ASN A 136 -7.47 -10.09 -8.27
N THR A 137 -6.58 -10.58 -9.13
CA THR A 137 -5.62 -9.76 -9.89
C THR A 137 -6.09 -9.47 -11.32
N SER A 138 -7.24 -10.02 -11.74
CA SER A 138 -7.77 -9.94 -13.09
C SER A 138 -8.65 -8.70 -13.35
N LEU A 139 -9.08 -8.02 -12.28
CA LEU A 139 -9.91 -6.83 -12.39
C LEU A 139 -9.06 -5.57 -12.56
N ASP A 140 -9.40 -4.79 -13.58
CA ASP A 140 -8.75 -3.52 -13.82
C ASP A 140 -9.16 -2.51 -12.74
N THR A 141 -8.20 -2.20 -11.85
CA THR A 141 -8.33 -1.18 -10.82
C THR A 141 -7.78 0.18 -11.29
N SER A 142 -7.39 0.29 -12.57
CA SER A 142 -7.85 1.37 -13.45
C SER A 142 -8.08 2.74 -12.83
N SER A 143 -9.38 2.91 -12.60
CA SER A 143 -10.09 4.11 -12.22
C SER A 143 -10.14 4.32 -10.71
N MET A 144 -9.50 3.46 -9.92
CA MET A 144 -9.52 3.52 -8.46
C MET A 144 -8.42 4.47 -7.97
N THR A 145 -8.70 5.77 -8.02
CA THR A 145 -7.75 6.82 -7.62
C THR A 145 -7.94 7.27 -6.18
N ASP A 146 -9.11 7.03 -5.60
CA ASP A 146 -9.45 7.42 -4.23
C ASP A 146 -10.51 6.50 -3.61
N VAL A 147 -10.77 6.66 -2.32
CA VAL A 147 -11.77 5.85 -1.60
C VAL A 147 -13.19 6.09 -2.13
N ALA A 148 -13.49 7.30 -2.64
CA ALA A 148 -14.79 7.61 -3.20
C ALA A 148 -15.09 6.75 -4.44
N SER A 149 -14.11 6.59 -5.33
CA SER A 149 -14.20 5.71 -6.51
C SER A 149 -14.44 4.24 -6.13
N VAL A 150 -13.88 3.78 -5.01
CA VAL A 150 -14.15 2.44 -4.45
C VAL A 150 -15.58 2.34 -3.91
N THR A 151 -16.06 3.35 -3.18
CA THR A 151 -17.45 3.34 -2.68
C THR A 151 -18.48 3.43 -3.81
N GLY A 152 -18.12 4.03 -4.94
CA GLY A 152 -18.92 4.13 -6.16
C GLY A 152 -19.02 2.84 -6.99
N LEU A 153 -18.22 1.81 -6.68
CA LEU A 153 -18.35 0.50 -7.34
C LEU A 153 -19.74 -0.08 -7.15
N ALA A 154 -20.32 -0.59 -8.24
CA ALA A 154 -21.59 -1.29 -8.16
C ALA A 154 -21.42 -2.60 -7.37
N ASP A 155 -22.43 -2.93 -6.55
CA ASP A 155 -22.39 -4.12 -5.69
C ASP A 155 -22.18 -5.42 -6.47
N GLY A 156 -22.67 -5.49 -7.71
CA GLY A 156 -22.44 -6.62 -8.61
C GLY A 156 -20.97 -6.77 -9.04
N GLN A 157 -20.21 -5.68 -9.18
CA GLN A 157 -18.79 -5.73 -9.49
C GLN A 157 -17.98 -6.28 -8.30
N VAL A 158 -18.31 -5.83 -7.08
CA VAL A 158 -17.68 -6.31 -5.85
C VAL A 158 -17.98 -7.80 -5.62
N THR A 159 -19.24 -8.19 -5.80
CA THR A 159 -19.65 -9.59 -5.64
C THR A 159 -18.97 -10.49 -6.67
N ALA A 160 -18.86 -10.06 -7.93
CA ALA A 160 -18.14 -10.78 -8.98
C ALA A 160 -16.64 -10.86 -8.71
N ALA A 161 -16.02 -9.78 -8.20
CA ALA A 161 -14.62 -9.75 -7.82
C ALA A 161 -14.27 -10.82 -6.78
N CYS A 162 -15.16 -11.02 -5.82
CA CYS A 162 -14.99 -11.92 -4.70
C CYS A 162 -15.63 -13.31 -4.90
N ALA A 163 -16.17 -13.58 -6.09
CA ALA A 163 -16.70 -14.90 -6.43
C ALA A 163 -15.54 -15.90 -6.60
N ILE A 164 -15.51 -16.92 -5.73
CA ILE A 164 -14.49 -17.97 -5.78
C ILE A 164 -14.72 -18.83 -7.02
N GLY A 165 -13.71 -18.88 -7.89
CA GLY A 165 -13.74 -19.61 -9.15
C GLY A 165 -12.37 -19.62 -9.83
N PRO A 166 -12.14 -20.55 -10.78
CA PRO A 166 -10.82 -20.81 -11.38
C PRO A 166 -10.26 -19.64 -12.20
N SER A 167 -11.08 -18.65 -12.53
CA SER A 167 -10.71 -17.53 -13.41
C SER A 167 -10.78 -16.15 -12.74
N SER A 168 -11.14 -16.07 -11.45
CA SER A 168 -11.49 -14.79 -10.82
C SER A 168 -10.91 -14.60 -9.43
N CYS A 169 -10.79 -15.63 -8.59
CA CYS A 169 -10.28 -15.43 -7.24
C CYS A 169 -9.52 -16.68 -6.78
N GLU A 170 -8.19 -16.61 -6.81
CA GLU A 170 -7.35 -17.68 -6.29
C GLU A 170 -7.53 -17.75 -4.77
N ARG A 171 -7.86 -18.92 -4.26
CA ARG A 171 -8.12 -19.12 -2.84
C ARG A 171 -6.80 -19.00 -2.10
N VAL A 172 -6.75 -18.07 -1.17
CA VAL A 172 -5.50 -17.73 -0.49
C VAL A 172 -5.57 -18.27 0.93
N ASP A 173 -5.19 -19.52 1.10
CA ASP A 173 -5.18 -20.24 2.37
C ASP A 173 -3.85 -20.13 3.13
N SER A 174 -2.74 -19.83 2.45
CA SER A 174 -1.40 -19.69 3.06
C SER A 174 -0.83 -18.25 3.12
N GLU A 175 -1.32 -17.33 2.29
CA GLU A 175 -0.79 -15.96 2.14
C GLU A 175 -1.49 -14.91 3.04
N TRP A 176 -2.43 -15.33 3.90
CA TRP A 176 -3.15 -14.46 4.87
C TRP A 176 -2.56 -14.48 6.30
N ARG A 177 -1.29 -14.88 6.45
CA ARG A 177 -0.54 -14.74 7.70
C ARG A 177 0.33 -13.49 7.68
#